data_AF-A0A3L8BW66-F1
#
_entry.id   AF-A0A3L8BW66-F1
#
_cell.length_a   1.000
_cell.length_b   1.000
_cell.length_c   1.000
_cell.angle_alpha   90.00
_cell.angle_beta   90.00
_cell.angle_gamma   90.00
#
_symmetry.space_group_name_H-M   'P 1'
#
loop_
_entity.id
_entity.type
_entity.pdbx_description
1 polymer ?
#
loop_
_entity_poly.entity_id
_entity_poly.type
_entity_poly.pdbx_seq_one_letter_code
_entity_poly.pdbx_strand_id
1 'polypeptide(L)'
;VPIEDNETRLHYVANVEGVSFALLVQELDPNLIHSVVWNLLRDMEKPFEYQGLTLDVDATAGIAFHPAHGNSSENLLRNAHIALEAAGSTNEKFAIYSPEIDPYNQRRISLLGELRNAIEQDGLLLYFQPQISLDTLQVSGAEVLIRWIHPEYGFIPPDEFIPLAERTGVIQPLTYWICRKAFEFKHSLSEQGFDISLSINISARNLQDPHFKDQVCQIAKTPT
;
A
#
# COMPACT_ATOMS: atom_id res chain seq x y z
N VAL A 1 27.93 -19.35 -11.87
CA VAL A 1 29.25 -19.57 -11.24
C VAL A 1 29.01 -19.51 -9.74
N PRO A 2 29.31 -20.56 -8.96
CA PRO A 2 29.18 -20.47 -7.49
C PRO A 2 30.14 -19.38 -6.99
N ILE A 3 29.61 -18.44 -6.20
CA ILE A 3 30.35 -17.24 -5.76
C ILE A 3 31.14 -17.51 -4.47
N GLU A 4 30.83 -18.58 -3.73
CA GLU A 4 31.64 -19.05 -2.61
C GLU A 4 31.28 -20.51 -2.28
N ASP A 5 32.27 -21.36 -2.04
CA ASP A 5 32.08 -22.73 -1.55
C ASP A 5 32.66 -22.80 -0.13
N ASN A 6 31.80 -22.63 0.87
CA ASN A 6 32.14 -22.88 2.26
C ASN A 6 31.59 -24.26 2.60
N GLU A 7 32.50 -25.20 2.94
CA GLU A 7 32.31 -26.66 3.06
C GLU A 7 31.22 -27.17 4.04
N THR A 8 30.25 -26.35 4.44
CA THR A 8 29.15 -26.75 5.32
C THR A 8 27.75 -26.31 4.88
N ARG A 9 27.58 -25.36 3.94
CA ARG A 9 26.25 -24.97 3.38
C ARG A 9 26.34 -24.43 1.95
N LEU A 10 25.53 -24.97 1.05
CA LEU A 10 25.43 -24.50 -0.34
C LEU A 10 24.51 -23.29 -0.42
N HIS A 11 25.09 -22.11 -0.63
CA HIS A 11 24.38 -20.89 -0.96
C HIS A 11 24.55 -20.59 -2.46
N TYR A 12 23.46 -20.24 -3.14
CA TYR A 12 23.51 -19.90 -4.56
C TYR A 12 23.07 -18.47 -4.77
N VAL A 13 23.74 -17.78 -5.69
CA VAL A 13 23.36 -16.43 -6.12
C VAL A 13 23.21 -16.43 -7.63
N ALA A 14 22.13 -15.84 -8.12
CA ALA A 14 21.85 -15.68 -9.54
C ALA A 14 21.42 -14.23 -9.83
N ASN A 15 21.87 -13.68 -10.96
CA ASN A 15 21.27 -12.46 -11.51
C ASN A 15 19.96 -12.85 -12.20
N VAL A 16 18.85 -12.22 -11.79
CA VAL A 16 17.52 -12.49 -12.34
C VAL A 16 17.25 -11.53 -13.49
N GLU A 17 17.44 -10.24 -13.24
CA GLU A 17 17.20 -9.18 -14.22
C GLU A 17 17.91 -7.89 -13.77
N GLY A 18 18.68 -7.25 -14.64
CA GLY A 18 19.30 -5.95 -14.35
C GLY A 18 20.07 -5.94 -13.02
N VAL A 19 19.56 -5.20 -12.04
CA VAL A 19 20.12 -5.05 -10.69
C VAL A 19 19.49 -6.00 -9.65
N SER A 20 18.59 -6.88 -10.07
CA SER A 20 17.91 -7.85 -9.22
C SER A 20 18.66 -9.18 -9.17
N PHE A 21 18.94 -9.62 -7.96
CA PHE A 21 19.62 -10.89 -7.69
C PHE A 21 18.73 -11.79 -6.82
N ALA A 22 18.81 -13.10 -7.05
CA ALA A 22 18.17 -14.12 -6.22
C ALA A 22 19.24 -14.87 -5.42
N LEU A 23 18.99 -15.02 -4.12
CA LEU A 23 19.82 -15.82 -3.23
C LEU A 23 19.03 -17.03 -2.74
N LEU A 24 19.58 -18.23 -2.95
CA LEU A 24 19.05 -19.47 -2.39
C LEU A 24 19.88 -19.87 -1.18
N VAL A 25 19.24 -19.90 -0.02
CA VAL A 25 19.86 -20.25 1.25
C VAL A 25 19.25 -21.56 1.75
N GLN A 26 20.08 -22.61 1.84
CA GLN A 26 19.67 -23.90 2.39
C GLN A 26 19.84 -23.92 3.92
N GLU A 27 18.93 -24.62 4.60
CA GLU A 27 19.03 -24.97 6.03
C GLU A 27 19.28 -23.77 6.97
N LEU A 28 18.50 -22.70 6.80
CA LEU A 28 18.52 -21.57 7.71
C LEU A 28 17.50 -21.76 8.84
N ASP A 29 17.93 -21.55 10.08
CA ASP A 29 17.01 -21.42 11.21
C ASP A 29 16.12 -20.18 10.99
N PRO A 30 14.78 -20.33 10.95
CA PRO A 30 13.86 -19.20 10.81
C PRO A 30 14.06 -18.12 11.87
N ASN A 31 14.56 -18.45 13.06
CA ASN A 31 14.84 -17.46 14.11
C ASN A 31 16.05 -16.57 13.79
N LEU A 32 16.93 -17.01 12.89
CA LEU A 32 18.13 -16.30 12.48
C LEU A 32 17.95 -15.53 11.15
N ILE A 33 16.82 -15.70 10.46
CA ILE A 33 16.62 -15.06 9.15
C ILE A 33 16.76 -13.54 9.22
N HIS A 34 16.18 -12.91 10.24
CA HIS A 34 16.21 -11.46 10.40
C HIS A 34 17.65 -10.96 10.54
N SER A 35 18.45 -11.58 11.40
CA SER A 35 19.84 -11.15 11.64
C SER A 35 20.73 -11.40 10.43
N VAL A 36 20.55 -12.54 9.74
CA VAL A 36 21.33 -12.90 8.55
C VAL A 36 21.03 -11.96 7.39
N VAL A 37 19.76 -11.72 7.08
CA VAL A 37 19.37 -10.82 5.98
C VAL A 37 19.75 -9.38 6.30
N TRP A 38 19.58 -8.94 7.54
CA TRP A 38 20.00 -7.59 7.95
C TRP A 38 21.50 -7.37 7.78
N ASN A 39 22.33 -8.33 8.21
CA ASN A 39 23.78 -8.24 8.04
C ASN A 39 24.18 -8.25 6.57
N LEU A 40 23.55 -9.11 5.76
CA LEU A 40 23.78 -9.16 4.31
C LEU A 40 23.49 -7.81 3.64
N LEU A 41 22.31 -7.22 3.90
CA LEU A 41 21.93 -5.94 3.32
C LEU A 41 22.87 -4.82 3.74
N ARG A 42 23.23 -4.77 5.04
CA ARG A 42 24.19 -3.80 5.55
C ARG A 42 25.57 -3.94 4.91
N ASP A 43 26.01 -5.16 4.62
CA ASP A 43 27.28 -5.41 3.96
C ASP A 43 27.22 -5.01 2.47
N MET A 44 26.08 -5.18 1.81
CA MET A 44 25.84 -4.72 0.43
C MET A 44 25.78 -3.20 0.30
N GLU A 45 25.34 -2.51 1.35
CA GLU A 45 25.26 -1.04 1.41
C GLU A 45 26.60 -0.35 1.67
N LYS A 46 27.69 -1.11 1.84
CA LYS A 46 29.02 -0.52 2.00
C LYS A 46 29.42 0.20 0.71
N PRO A 47 29.84 1.48 0.78
CA PRO A 47 30.26 2.22 -0.41
C PRO A 47 31.43 1.51 -1.09
N PHE A 48 31.42 1.47 -2.41
CA PHE A 48 32.55 0.92 -3.18
C PHE A 48 33.05 1.92 -4.22
N GLU A 49 34.33 1.82 -4.54
CA GLU A 49 34.95 2.66 -5.56
C GLU A 49 34.74 2.07 -6.95
N TYR A 50 34.22 2.88 -7.86
CA TYR A 50 34.13 2.56 -9.28
C TYR A 50 34.59 3.76 -10.10
N GLN A 51 35.64 3.58 -10.90
CA GLN A 51 36.22 4.64 -11.74
C GLN A 51 36.61 5.92 -10.96
N GLY A 52 37.07 5.77 -9.70
CA GLY A 52 37.46 6.89 -8.84
C GLY A 52 36.29 7.65 -8.21
N LEU A 53 35.06 7.16 -8.38
CA LEU A 53 33.89 7.64 -7.67
C LEU A 53 33.51 6.65 -6.58
N THR A 54 33.19 7.16 -5.39
CA THR A 54 32.56 6.36 -4.33
C THR A 54 31.06 6.29 -4.62
N LEU A 55 30.54 5.07 -4.79
CA LEU A 55 29.12 4.83 -5.05
C LEU A 55 28.47 4.24 -3.80
N ASP A 56 27.37 4.86 -3.39
CA ASP A 56 26.46 4.33 -2.37
C ASP A 56 25.34 3.54 -3.06
N VAL A 57 25.06 2.34 -2.57
CA VAL A 57 23.97 1.48 -3.08
C VAL A 57 23.04 1.17 -1.94
N ASP A 58 21.74 1.32 -2.19
CA ASP A 58 20.70 0.84 -1.29
C ASP A 58 20.26 -0.57 -1.70
N ALA A 59 20.03 -1.43 -0.72
CA ALA A 59 19.62 -2.81 -0.97
C ALA A 59 18.33 -3.12 -0.19
N THR A 60 17.41 -3.79 -0.88
CA THR A 60 16.16 -4.28 -0.28
C THR A 60 16.01 -5.76 -0.60
N ALA A 61 15.47 -6.54 0.32
CA ALA A 61 15.25 -7.97 0.12
C ALA A 61 13.79 -8.39 0.29
N GLY A 62 13.34 -9.30 -0.59
CA GLY A 62 12.11 -10.05 -0.41
C GLY A 62 12.41 -11.51 -0.13
N ILE A 63 11.76 -12.09 0.87
CA ILE A 63 12.08 -13.44 1.38
C ILE A 63 10.90 -14.38 1.22
N ALA A 64 11.13 -15.58 0.69
CA ALA A 64 10.14 -16.66 0.66
C ALA A 64 10.74 -17.97 1.18
N PHE A 65 9.97 -18.74 1.95
CA PHE A 65 10.42 -20.01 2.54
C PHE A 65 9.80 -21.19 1.81
N HIS A 66 10.61 -22.19 1.48
CA HIS A 66 10.12 -23.51 1.12
C HIS A 66 9.91 -24.37 2.38
N PRO A 67 8.81 -25.12 2.51
CA PRO A 67 7.66 -25.21 1.60
C PRO A 67 6.55 -24.18 1.89
N ALA A 68 6.67 -23.40 2.98
CA ALA A 68 5.59 -22.56 3.50
C ALA A 68 5.01 -21.56 2.47
N HIS A 69 5.86 -20.99 1.63
CA HIS A 69 5.53 -19.95 0.65
C HIS A 69 5.58 -20.47 -0.79
N GLY A 70 5.64 -21.79 -1.01
CA GLY A 70 5.65 -22.37 -2.36
C GLY A 70 6.43 -23.67 -2.45
N ASN A 71 6.00 -24.54 -3.36
CA ASN A 71 6.59 -25.87 -3.60
C ASN A 71 7.35 -25.95 -4.94
N SER A 72 7.47 -24.84 -5.68
CA SER A 72 8.21 -24.75 -6.94
C SER A 72 9.10 -23.51 -6.92
N SER A 73 10.16 -23.53 -7.73
CA SER A 73 11.06 -22.39 -7.94
C SER A 73 10.31 -21.15 -8.41
N GLU A 74 9.36 -21.32 -9.32
CA GLU A 74 8.56 -20.26 -9.90
C GLU A 74 7.68 -19.59 -8.84
N ASN A 75 7.02 -20.38 -7.98
CA ASN A 75 6.21 -19.85 -6.89
C ASN A 75 7.07 -19.12 -5.85
N LEU A 76 8.23 -19.66 -5.49
CA LEU A 76 9.12 -19.05 -4.51
C LEU A 76 9.71 -17.74 -5.03
N LEU A 77 10.16 -17.70 -6.29
CA LEU A 77 10.67 -16.47 -6.91
C LEU A 77 9.59 -15.40 -7.01
N ARG A 78 8.38 -15.75 -7.46
CA ARG A 78 7.22 -14.83 -7.51
C ARG A 78 6.92 -14.27 -6.12
N ASN A 79 6.86 -15.12 -5.11
CA ASN A 79 6.48 -14.73 -3.76
C ASN A 79 7.58 -13.91 -3.06
N ALA A 80 8.85 -14.22 -3.29
CA ALA A 80 9.97 -13.39 -2.86
C ALA A 80 9.93 -12.01 -3.54
N HIS A 81 9.60 -11.94 -4.83
CA HIS A 81 9.46 -10.67 -5.54
C HIS A 81 8.31 -9.81 -4.99
N ILE A 82 7.15 -10.42 -4.68
CA ILE A 82 6.04 -9.72 -4.00
C ILE A 82 6.50 -9.11 -2.67
N ALA A 83 7.28 -9.85 -1.88
CA ALA A 83 7.82 -9.34 -0.62
C ALA A 83 8.82 -8.20 -0.84
N LEU A 84 9.64 -8.27 -1.90
CA LEU A 84 10.56 -7.20 -2.27
C LEU A 84 9.82 -5.91 -2.61
N GLU A 85 8.75 -5.99 -3.42
CA GLU A 85 7.90 -4.84 -3.74
C GLU A 85 7.23 -4.27 -2.49
N ALA A 86 6.74 -5.13 -1.59
CA ALA A 86 6.13 -4.70 -0.34
C ALA A 86 7.11 -3.91 0.53
N ALA A 87 8.33 -4.41 0.73
CA ALA A 87 9.39 -3.73 1.49
C ALA A 87 9.75 -2.37 0.90
N GLY A 88 9.87 -2.29 -0.44
CA GLY A 88 10.12 -1.03 -1.14
C GLY A 88 9.00 0.00 -0.99
N SER A 89 7.75 -0.44 -0.81
CA SER A 89 6.61 0.47 -0.59
C SER A 89 6.49 1.01 0.84
N THR A 90 7.00 0.29 1.83
CA THR A 90 6.98 0.65 3.26
C THR A 90 8.30 1.26 3.74
N ASN A 91 9.29 1.41 2.83
CA ASN A 91 10.66 1.83 3.14
C ASN A 91 11.35 0.90 4.17
N GLU A 92 10.92 -0.35 4.22
CA GLU A 92 11.54 -1.40 5.03
C GLU A 92 12.69 -2.04 4.24
N LYS A 93 13.77 -2.43 4.93
CA LYS A 93 14.94 -3.05 4.28
C LYS A 93 14.65 -4.44 3.74
N PHE A 94 13.70 -5.14 4.33
CA PHE A 94 13.24 -6.41 3.80
C PHE A 94 11.83 -6.73 4.28
N ALA A 95 11.16 -7.61 3.54
CA ALA A 95 9.91 -8.22 3.98
C ALA A 95 9.92 -9.72 3.73
N ILE A 96 9.17 -10.44 4.55
CA ILE A 96 8.91 -11.87 4.39
C ILE A 96 7.56 -12.01 3.71
N TYR A 97 7.48 -12.83 2.67
CA TYR A 97 6.23 -13.11 2.00
C TYR A 97 5.18 -13.64 2.99
N SER A 98 3.98 -13.11 2.87
CA SER A 98 2.77 -13.67 3.45
C SER A 98 1.64 -13.56 2.42
N PRO A 99 0.62 -14.43 2.49
CA PRO A 99 -0.58 -14.28 1.65
C PRO A 99 -1.27 -12.92 1.80
N GLU A 100 -1.04 -12.22 2.93
CA GLU A 100 -1.61 -10.91 3.22
C GLU A 100 -0.95 -9.80 2.40
N ILE A 101 0.31 -9.96 1.99
CA ILE A 101 0.99 -8.98 1.13
C ILE A 101 0.82 -9.28 -0.36
N ASP A 102 0.42 -10.49 -0.76
CA ASP A 102 0.18 -10.86 -2.17
C ASP A 102 -0.95 -9.98 -2.78
N PRO A 103 -0.66 -9.13 -3.79
CA PRO A 103 -1.69 -8.34 -4.46
C PRO A 103 -2.67 -9.21 -5.27
N TYR A 104 -2.28 -10.43 -5.63
CA TYR A 104 -3.08 -11.42 -6.34
C TYR A 104 -3.78 -12.42 -5.42
N ASN A 105 -3.79 -12.18 -4.11
CA ASN A 105 -4.63 -12.95 -3.21
C ASN A 105 -6.10 -12.87 -3.68
N GLN A 106 -6.75 -14.02 -3.82
CA GLN A 106 -8.14 -14.14 -4.27
C GLN A 106 -9.07 -13.17 -3.50
N ARG A 107 -8.87 -13.03 -2.18
CA ARG A 107 -9.63 -12.08 -1.36
C ARG A 107 -9.49 -10.64 -1.85
N ARG A 108 -8.27 -10.19 -2.17
CA ARG A 108 -8.00 -8.82 -2.63
C ARG A 108 -8.59 -8.54 -4.01
N ILE A 109 -8.53 -9.52 -4.90
CA ILE A 109 -9.16 -9.43 -6.22
C ILE A 109 -10.69 -9.33 -6.08
N SER A 110 -11.29 -10.15 -5.21
CA SER A 110 -12.73 -10.04 -4.90
C SER A 110 -13.09 -8.67 -4.33
N LEU A 111 -12.34 -8.19 -3.33
CA LEU A 111 -12.56 -6.88 -2.72
C LEU A 111 -12.49 -5.73 -3.72
N LEU A 112 -11.66 -5.81 -4.76
CA LEU A 112 -11.61 -4.78 -5.81
C LEU A 112 -12.90 -4.70 -6.63
N GLY A 113 -13.45 -5.87 -7.00
CA GLY A 113 -14.74 -5.94 -7.68
C GLY A 113 -15.87 -5.45 -6.78
N GLU A 114 -15.86 -5.87 -5.52
CA GLU A 114 -16.86 -5.49 -4.52
C GLU A 114 -16.78 -4.01 -4.16
N LEU A 115 -15.59 -3.40 -4.12
CA LEU A 115 -15.43 -1.97 -3.87
C LEU A 115 -16.07 -1.14 -4.99
N ARG A 116 -15.89 -1.53 -6.26
CA ARG A 116 -16.57 -0.87 -7.38
C ARG A 116 -18.09 -0.96 -7.23
N ASN A 117 -18.60 -2.15 -6.92
CA ASN A 117 -20.03 -2.34 -6.66
C ASN A 117 -20.51 -1.49 -5.47
N ALA A 118 -19.73 -1.40 -4.39
CA ALA A 118 -20.06 -0.60 -3.23
C ALA A 118 -20.10 0.90 -3.55
N ILE A 119 -19.22 1.40 -4.43
CA ILE A 119 -19.26 2.79 -4.92
C ILE A 119 -20.54 3.03 -5.73
N GLU A 120 -20.87 2.13 -6.66
CA GLU A 120 -22.03 2.27 -7.55
C GLU A 120 -23.37 2.15 -6.81
N GLN A 121 -23.44 1.32 -5.77
CA GLN A 121 -24.65 1.04 -4.99
C GLN A 121 -24.75 1.83 -3.68
N ASP A 122 -23.91 2.87 -3.49
CA ASP A 122 -23.85 3.66 -2.25
C ASP A 122 -23.68 2.78 -0.97
N GLY A 123 -22.94 1.66 -1.09
CA GLY A 123 -22.66 0.71 -0.02
C GLY A 123 -21.50 1.10 0.93
N LEU A 124 -20.99 2.33 0.80
CA LEU A 124 -19.94 2.90 1.64
C LEU A 124 -20.53 3.92 2.61
N LEU A 125 -19.79 4.25 3.68
CA LEU A 125 -20.21 5.19 4.70
C LEU A 125 -19.15 6.26 4.93
N LEU A 126 -19.56 7.47 5.31
CA LEU A 126 -18.66 8.52 5.77
C LEU A 126 -18.83 8.74 7.27
N TYR A 127 -17.72 8.71 7.99
CA TYR A 127 -17.63 9.16 9.38
C TYR A 127 -16.97 10.54 9.40
N PHE A 128 -17.32 11.35 10.40
CA PHE A 128 -16.85 12.73 10.52
C PHE A 128 -16.17 12.91 11.87
N GLN A 129 -14.87 13.20 11.87
CA GLN A 129 -14.11 13.45 13.08
C GLN A 129 -14.02 14.97 13.34
N PRO A 130 -14.62 15.51 14.43
CA PRO A 130 -14.63 16.95 14.68
C PRO A 130 -13.23 17.54 14.90
N GLN A 131 -13.02 18.75 14.39
CA GLN A 131 -11.83 19.57 14.58
C GLN A 131 -12.20 20.78 15.43
N ILE A 132 -11.54 20.94 16.58
CA ILE A 132 -11.85 21.98 17.57
C ILE A 132 -10.87 23.15 17.42
N SER A 133 -11.39 24.37 17.30
CA SER A 133 -10.57 25.58 17.37
C SER A 133 -10.11 25.78 18.82
N LEU A 134 -8.80 25.91 19.05
CA LEU A 134 -8.26 26.09 20.41
C LEU A 134 -8.57 27.47 20.99
N ASP A 135 -8.73 28.49 20.15
CA ASP A 135 -9.04 29.86 20.58
C ASP A 135 -10.48 29.98 21.09
N THR A 136 -11.42 29.26 20.46
CA THR A 136 -12.86 29.37 20.76
C THR A 136 -13.43 28.15 21.48
N LEU A 137 -12.70 27.03 21.50
CA LEU A 137 -13.14 25.71 21.94
C LEU A 137 -14.43 25.21 21.24
N GLN A 138 -14.71 25.74 20.05
CA GLN A 138 -15.84 25.35 19.22
C GLN A 138 -15.39 24.43 18.08
N VAL A 139 -16.32 23.62 17.57
CA VAL A 139 -16.09 22.84 16.34
C VAL A 139 -15.95 23.80 15.17
N SER A 140 -14.83 23.71 14.46
CA SER A 140 -14.48 24.54 13.30
C SER A 140 -14.53 23.77 11.99
N GLY A 141 -14.46 22.45 12.07
CA GLY A 141 -14.50 21.56 10.92
C GLY A 141 -14.66 20.11 11.30
N ALA A 142 -14.65 19.24 10.30
CA ALA A 142 -14.54 17.81 10.49
C ALA A 142 -13.71 17.16 9.39
N GLU A 143 -12.92 16.15 9.76
CA GLU A 143 -12.27 15.27 8.79
C GLU A 143 -13.25 14.19 8.32
N VAL A 144 -13.34 14.02 7.01
CA VAL A 144 -14.18 13.04 6.34
C VAL A 144 -13.41 11.73 6.20
N LEU A 145 -13.90 10.70 6.86
CA LEU A 145 -13.25 9.40 6.95
C LEU A 145 -14.15 8.32 6.35
N ILE A 146 -13.70 7.71 5.26
CA ILE A 146 -14.41 6.62 4.58
C ILE A 146 -14.46 5.36 5.47
N ARG A 147 -15.59 4.65 5.42
CA ARG A 147 -15.82 3.37 6.09
C ARG A 147 -16.50 2.42 5.12
N TRP A 148 -16.06 1.17 5.13
CA TRP A 148 -16.67 0.13 4.33
C TRP A 148 -17.16 -1.00 5.23
N ILE A 149 -18.47 -1.22 5.23
CA ILE A 149 -19.12 -2.35 5.92
C ILE A 149 -19.51 -3.36 4.85
N HIS A 150 -18.66 -4.36 4.66
CA HIS A 150 -18.89 -5.43 3.70
C HIS A 150 -19.96 -6.42 4.22
N PRO A 151 -20.91 -6.86 3.38
CA PRO A 151 -21.95 -7.81 3.79
C PRO A 151 -21.41 -9.13 4.35
N GLU A 152 -20.29 -9.63 3.80
CA GLU A 152 -19.68 -10.90 4.22
C GLU A 152 -18.56 -10.70 5.25
N TYR A 153 -17.72 -9.68 5.08
CA TYR A 153 -16.49 -9.51 5.85
C TYR A 153 -16.62 -8.51 7.01
N GLY A 154 -17.78 -7.87 7.16
CA GLY A 154 -17.99 -6.83 8.16
C GLY A 154 -17.16 -5.59 7.86
N PHE A 155 -16.64 -4.94 8.89
CA PHE A 155 -15.86 -3.71 8.71
C PHE A 155 -14.52 -3.98 8.05
N ILE A 156 -14.30 -3.36 6.88
CA ILE A 156 -13.02 -3.39 6.17
C ILE A 156 -12.32 -2.04 6.41
N PRO A 157 -11.10 -2.04 6.97
CA PRO A 157 -10.38 -0.82 7.27
C PRO A 157 -9.89 -0.12 5.98
N PRO A 158 -9.85 1.23 5.94
CA PRO A 158 -9.31 1.99 4.81
C PRO A 158 -7.92 1.53 4.37
N ASP A 159 -7.04 1.19 5.32
CA ASP A 159 -5.67 0.74 5.06
C ASP A 159 -5.62 -0.55 4.23
N GLU A 160 -6.70 -1.34 4.20
CA GLU A 160 -6.79 -2.53 3.37
C GLU A 160 -7.20 -2.21 1.92
N PHE A 161 -8.21 -1.36 1.72
CA PHE A 161 -8.80 -1.16 0.39
C PHE A 161 -8.30 0.10 -0.34
N ILE A 162 -7.79 1.12 0.35
CA ILE A 162 -7.26 2.34 -0.29
C ILE A 162 -6.02 2.00 -1.15
N PRO A 163 -5.01 1.25 -0.67
CA PRO A 163 -3.86 0.90 -1.52
C PRO A 163 -4.24 0.05 -2.75
N LEU A 164 -5.28 -0.78 -2.62
CA LEU A 164 -5.85 -1.55 -3.73
C LEU A 164 -6.52 -0.61 -4.74
N ALA A 165 -7.33 0.33 -4.27
CA ALA A 165 -8.00 1.30 -5.11
C ALA A 165 -7.00 2.19 -5.87
N GLU A 166 -5.91 2.58 -5.21
CA GLU A 166 -4.84 3.37 -5.83
C GLU A 166 -4.19 2.61 -6.97
N ARG A 167 -3.68 1.41 -6.71
CA ARG A 167 -2.99 0.58 -7.72
C ARG A 167 -3.85 0.30 -8.95
N THR A 168 -5.16 0.12 -8.77
CA THR A 168 -6.10 -0.26 -9.83
C THR A 168 -6.85 0.91 -10.47
N GLY A 169 -6.62 2.14 -10.02
CA GLY A 169 -7.30 3.33 -10.50
C GLY A 169 -8.73 3.52 -9.98
N VAL A 170 -9.26 2.57 -9.18
CA VAL A 170 -10.57 2.70 -8.50
C VAL A 170 -10.58 3.86 -7.49
N ILE A 171 -9.41 4.34 -7.08
CA ILE A 171 -9.30 5.51 -6.19
C ILE A 171 -10.01 6.73 -6.76
N GLN A 172 -10.02 6.92 -8.08
CA GLN A 172 -10.67 8.08 -8.70
C GLN A 172 -12.19 8.09 -8.54
N PRO A 173 -12.95 7.06 -8.99
CA PRO A 173 -14.39 7.01 -8.74
C PRO A 173 -14.72 7.01 -7.23
N LEU A 174 -13.87 6.40 -6.39
CA LEU A 174 -14.03 6.44 -4.94
C LEU A 174 -13.95 7.88 -4.39
N THR A 175 -12.94 8.65 -4.79
CA THR A 175 -12.79 10.04 -4.37
C THR A 175 -13.98 10.89 -4.79
N TYR A 176 -14.49 10.72 -6.00
CA TYR A 176 -15.67 11.45 -6.48
C TYR A 176 -16.94 11.08 -5.70
N TRP A 177 -17.10 9.80 -5.36
CA TRP A 177 -18.16 9.35 -4.47
C TRP A 177 -18.08 10.02 -3.09
N ILE A 178 -16.88 10.07 -2.49
CA ILE A 178 -16.63 10.73 -1.20
C ILE A 178 -16.96 12.23 -1.29
N CYS A 179 -16.49 12.92 -2.32
CA CYS A 179 -16.78 14.34 -2.52
C CYS A 179 -18.29 14.61 -2.60
N ARG A 180 -19.03 13.82 -3.38
CA ARG A 180 -20.48 13.95 -3.50
C ARG A 180 -21.17 13.82 -2.15
N LYS A 181 -20.91 12.73 -1.40
CA LYS A 181 -21.51 12.50 -0.08
C LYS A 181 -21.08 13.54 0.97
N ALA A 182 -19.84 14.02 0.91
CA ALA A 182 -19.36 15.08 1.79
C ALA A 182 -20.05 16.43 1.50
N PHE A 183 -20.30 16.76 0.23
CA PHE A 183 -21.01 17.98 -0.15
C PHE A 183 -22.50 17.90 0.20
N GLU A 184 -23.15 16.74 0.02
CA GLU A 184 -24.50 16.46 0.53
C GLU A 184 -24.58 16.75 2.04
N PHE A 185 -23.64 16.21 2.82
CA PHE A 185 -23.58 16.43 4.26
C PHE A 185 -23.35 17.90 4.62
N LYS A 186 -22.38 18.57 3.96
CA LYS A 186 -22.11 20.01 4.16
C LYS A 186 -23.34 20.87 3.88
N HIS A 187 -24.10 20.54 2.83
CA HIS A 187 -25.32 21.26 2.51
C HIS A 187 -26.35 21.12 3.63
N SER A 188 -26.61 19.90 4.11
CA SER A 188 -27.55 19.66 5.21
C SER A 188 -27.17 20.38 6.51
N LEU A 189 -25.87 20.53 6.79
CA LEU A 189 -25.37 21.30 7.94
C LEU A 189 -25.63 22.80 7.75
N SER A 190 -25.39 23.32 6.54
CA SER A 190 -25.65 24.71 6.21
C SER A 190 -27.14 25.06 6.33
N GLU A 191 -28.04 24.16 5.95
CA GLU A 191 -29.49 24.33 6.13
C GLU A 191 -29.90 24.39 7.60
N GLN A 192 -29.14 23.72 8.47
CA GLN A 192 -29.31 23.76 9.93
C GLN A 192 -28.61 24.96 10.59
N GLY A 193 -27.96 25.83 9.80
CA GLY A 193 -27.24 27.01 10.28
C GLY A 193 -25.82 26.74 10.80
N PHE A 194 -25.27 25.55 10.55
CA PHE A 194 -23.88 25.24 10.86
C PHE A 194 -22.98 25.52 9.65
N ASP A 195 -22.04 26.45 9.82
CA ASP A 195 -20.98 26.69 8.83
C ASP A 195 -19.66 26.11 9.35
N ILE A 196 -19.43 24.82 9.03
CA ILE A 196 -18.18 24.13 9.35
C ILE A 196 -17.45 23.70 8.07
N SER A 197 -16.12 23.65 8.16
CA SER A 197 -15.27 23.13 7.08
C SER A 197 -15.25 21.60 7.08
N LEU A 198 -15.17 20.98 5.90
CA LEU A 198 -14.95 19.54 5.78
C LEU A 198 -13.61 19.29 5.09
N SER A 199 -12.80 18.40 5.66
CA SER A 199 -11.50 18.00 5.12
C SER A 199 -11.62 16.61 4.48
N ILE A 200 -11.23 16.47 3.21
CA ILE A 200 -11.25 15.19 2.49
C ILE A 200 -9.81 14.82 2.13
N ASN A 201 -9.41 13.59 2.45
CA ASN A 201 -8.12 13.03 2.05
C ASN A 201 -8.12 12.66 0.57
N ILE A 202 -7.12 13.11 -0.18
CA ILE A 202 -7.00 12.92 -1.63
C ILE A 202 -5.69 12.19 -1.94
N SER A 203 -5.76 11.12 -2.75
CA SER A 203 -4.57 10.38 -3.16
C SER A 203 -3.69 11.21 -4.11
N ALA A 204 -2.38 10.95 -4.09
CA ALA A 204 -1.46 11.57 -5.04
C ALA A 204 -1.83 11.24 -6.50
N ARG A 205 -2.39 10.04 -6.76
CA ARG A 205 -2.87 9.64 -8.09
C ARG A 205 -4.01 10.52 -8.59
N ASN A 206 -4.92 10.97 -7.72
CA ASN A 206 -5.98 11.90 -8.13
C ASN A 206 -5.40 13.27 -8.47
N LEU A 207 -4.43 13.76 -7.69
CA LEU A 207 -3.80 15.06 -7.93
C LEU A 207 -2.99 15.11 -9.24
N GLN A 208 -2.56 13.95 -9.75
CA GLN A 208 -1.88 13.85 -11.04
C GLN A 208 -2.84 13.94 -12.24
N ASP A 209 -4.15 13.75 -12.04
CA ASP A 209 -5.13 13.91 -13.12
C ASP A 209 -5.38 15.41 -13.41
N PRO A 210 -5.07 15.91 -14.62
CA PRO A 210 -5.31 17.30 -14.99
C PRO A 210 -6.77 17.74 -14.87
N HIS A 211 -7.72 16.81 -14.94
CA HIS A 211 -9.16 17.09 -14.88
C HIS A 211 -9.74 17.02 -13.47
N PHE A 212 -8.96 16.61 -12.47
CA PHE A 212 -9.45 16.37 -11.11
C PHE A 212 -10.18 17.59 -10.52
N LYS A 213 -9.56 18.78 -10.61
CA LYS A 213 -10.15 20.03 -10.12
C LYS A 213 -11.52 20.29 -10.75
N ASP A 214 -11.61 20.19 -12.08
CA ASP A 214 -12.83 20.52 -12.80
C ASP A 214 -13.96 19.56 -12.44
N GLN A 215 -13.65 18.27 -12.28
CA GLN A 215 -14.60 17.26 -11.82
C GLN A 215 -15.10 17.54 -10.40
N VAL A 216 -14.21 17.85 -9.46
CA VAL A 216 -14.61 18.19 -8.07
C VAL A 216 -15.48 19.45 -8.05
N CYS A 217 -15.12 20.49 -8.82
CA CYS A 217 -15.94 21.69 -8.96
C CYS A 217 -17.32 21.40 -9.57
N GLN A 218 -17.40 20.45 -10.52
CA GLN A 218 -18.67 20.05 -11.11
C GLN A 218 -19.56 19.30 -10.11
N ILE A 219 -18.97 18.38 -9.32
CA ILE A 219 -19.67 17.66 -8.25
C ILE A 219 -20.22 18.65 -7.22
N ALA A 220 -19.44 19.66 -6.83
CA ALA A 220 -19.87 20.71 -5.87
C ALA A 220 -21.05 21.57 -6.36
N LYS A 221 -21.27 21.66 -7.67
CA LYS A 221 -22.36 22.44 -8.26
C LYS A 221 -23.63 21.64 -8.51
N THR A 222 -23.55 20.31 -8.44
CA THR A 222 -24.69 19.45 -8.73
C THR A 222 -25.66 19.55 -7.53
N PRO A 223 -26.90 20.02 -7.74
CA PRO A 223 -27.88 20.06 -6.66
C PRO A 223 -28.13 18.63 -6.16
N THR A 224 -28.13 18.47 -4.84
CA THR A 224 -28.43 17.22 -4.14
C THR A 224 -29.92 17.04 -3.95
#